data_AF-G3QCE8-F1
#
_entry.id   AF-G3QCE8-F1
#
_cell.length_a   1.000
_cell.length_b   1.000
_cell.length_c   1.000
_cell.angle_alpha   90.00
_cell.angle_beta   90.00
_cell.angle_gamma   90.00
#
_symmetry.space_group_name_H-M   'P 1'
#
loop_
_entity.id
_entity.type
_entity.pdbx_description
1 polymer ?
#
loop_
_entity_poly.entity_id
_entity_poly.type
_entity_poly.pdbx_seq_one_letter_code
_entity_poly.pdbx_strand_id
1 'polypeptide(L)'
;MELHILEHSLKVASIEKEGIQICTHGLVKLAFLASRTRCKFFSLTETPEDYTLIVDEEGFKELPQSEHISVADATWVALNVVSGGGNASNSQPIGVTKIAKSVIAPLADHNISVFMLSTYQTDFILVRERDLPMVTHTLSSEFTLLRVVNGEAVAAPHLGAANGFVKPKLGRPETTT
;
A
#
# COMPACT_ATOMS: atom_id res chain seq x y z
N MET A 1 14.39 -13.28 2.78
CA MET A 1 14.16 -11.83 2.63
C MET A 1 13.11 -11.42 3.64
N GLU A 2 13.08 -10.16 4.04
CA GLU A 2 12.05 -9.68 4.96
C GLU A 2 11.01 -8.87 4.17
N LEU A 3 9.75 -9.03 4.53
CA LEU A 3 8.66 -8.18 4.06
C LEU A 3 8.10 -7.44 5.27
N HIS A 4 8.23 -6.12 5.25
CA HIS A 4 7.75 -5.26 6.32
C HIS A 4 6.37 -4.72 5.93
N ILE A 5 5.36 -5.05 6.73
CA ILE A 5 4.02 -4.49 6.67
C ILE A 5 4.05 -3.20 7.50
N LEU A 6 3.92 -2.05 6.85
CA LEU A 6 3.99 -0.76 7.52
C LEU A 6 2.72 -0.49 8.34
N GLU A 7 2.83 0.37 9.36
CA GLU A 7 1.75 0.64 10.30
C GLU A 7 0.70 1.63 9.79
N HIS A 8 0.94 2.28 8.65
CA HIS A 8 0.10 3.35 8.15
C HIS A 8 -1.09 2.80 7.35
N SER A 9 -2.29 3.24 7.72
CA SER A 9 -3.49 3.12 6.91
C SER A 9 -3.52 4.27 5.91
N LEU A 10 -3.52 3.94 4.62
CA LEU A 10 -3.35 4.88 3.52
C LEU A 10 -4.66 5.07 2.75
N LYS A 11 -4.94 6.32 2.40
CA LYS A 11 -5.97 6.73 1.45
C LYS A 11 -5.32 7.06 0.12
N VAL A 12 -5.98 6.63 -0.95
CA VAL A 12 -5.64 7.01 -2.32
C VAL A 12 -6.73 7.96 -2.79
N ALA A 13 -6.34 9.19 -3.15
CA ALA A 13 -7.24 10.23 -3.59
C ALA A 13 -6.74 10.87 -4.89
N SER A 14 -7.65 11.47 -5.63
CA SER A 14 -7.36 12.27 -6.82
C SER A 14 -7.97 13.65 -6.64
N ILE A 15 -7.17 14.68 -6.85
CA ILE A 15 -7.59 16.08 -6.85
C ILE A 15 -7.64 16.53 -8.31
N GLU A 16 -8.81 16.97 -8.77
CA GLU A 16 -8.97 17.53 -10.11
C GLU A 16 -8.07 18.77 -10.29
N LYS A 17 -7.64 19.03 -11.53
CA LYS A 17 -6.78 20.19 -11.83
C LYS A 17 -7.36 21.52 -11.34
N GLU A 18 -8.66 21.69 -11.48
CA GLU A 18 -9.36 22.91 -11.05
C GLU A 18 -9.43 23.02 -9.52
N GLY A 19 -9.43 21.88 -8.80
CA GLY A 19 -9.47 21.80 -7.35
C GLY A 19 -8.13 22.01 -6.65
N ILE A 20 -7.02 22.20 -7.37
CA ILE A 20 -5.69 22.29 -6.72
C ILE A 20 -5.56 23.53 -5.83
N GLN A 21 -6.19 24.64 -6.21
CA GLN A 21 -6.09 25.91 -5.50
C GLN A 21 -6.65 25.80 -4.08
N ILE A 22 -7.83 25.17 -3.93
CA ILE A 22 -8.46 24.95 -2.63
C ILE A 22 -7.67 23.97 -1.75
N CYS A 23 -6.91 23.04 -2.36
CA CYS A 23 -6.08 22.07 -1.65
C CYS A 23 -4.70 22.61 -1.27
N THR A 24 -4.28 23.74 -1.86
CA THR A 24 -2.90 24.25 -1.77
C THR A 24 -2.43 24.44 -0.32
N HIS A 25 -3.28 24.97 0.57
CA HIS A 25 -2.92 25.15 1.97
C HIS A 25 -2.61 23.81 2.68
N GLY A 26 -3.47 22.81 2.47
CA GLY A 26 -3.27 21.46 3.03
C GLY A 26 -2.01 20.81 2.45
N LEU A 27 -1.84 20.86 1.14
CA LEU A 27 -0.67 20.29 0.44
C LEU A 27 0.65 20.93 0.87
N VAL A 28 0.70 22.26 0.99
CA VAL A 28 1.90 22.97 1.49
C VAL A 28 2.22 22.56 2.93
N LYS A 29 1.19 22.42 3.79
CA LYS A 29 1.40 21.97 5.15
C LYS A 29 1.98 20.55 5.20
N LEU A 30 1.42 19.64 4.41
CA LEU A 30 1.88 18.25 4.32
C LEU A 30 3.31 18.14 3.77
N ALA A 31 3.64 18.90 2.72
CA ALA A 31 4.93 18.82 2.05
C ALA A 31 6.07 19.51 2.81
N PHE A 32 5.80 20.64 3.47
CA PHE A 32 6.87 21.52 3.96
C PHE A 32 6.82 21.80 5.47
N LEU A 33 5.72 21.52 6.16
CA LEU A 33 5.51 21.89 7.55
C LEU A 33 5.30 20.66 8.43
N ALA A 34 6.27 19.72 8.42
CA ALA A 34 6.19 18.45 9.16
C ALA A 34 5.90 18.58 10.67
N SER A 35 6.26 19.72 11.30
CA SER A 35 5.94 20.01 12.70
C SER A 35 4.49 20.45 12.94
N ARG A 36 3.72 20.69 11.89
CA ARG A 36 2.33 21.18 11.92
C ARG A 36 1.31 20.11 11.59
N THR A 37 1.75 18.89 11.28
CA THR A 37 0.89 17.75 10.98
C THR A 37 1.43 16.49 11.66
N ARG A 38 0.56 15.51 11.90
CA ARG A 38 0.96 14.17 12.36
C ARG A 38 1.20 13.18 11.23
N CYS A 39 1.00 13.61 9.97
CA CYS A 39 1.26 12.82 8.77
C CYS A 39 2.69 12.25 8.77
N LYS A 40 2.78 10.95 8.46
CA LYS A 40 4.01 10.15 8.33
C LYS A 40 4.17 9.55 6.94
N PHE A 41 3.08 9.41 6.19
CA PHE A 41 3.11 8.96 4.80
C PHE A 41 2.40 9.99 3.90
N PHE A 42 3.15 10.58 2.97
CA PHE A 42 2.63 11.53 1.99
C PHE A 42 3.36 11.36 0.66
N SER A 43 2.58 11.15 -0.41
CA SER A 43 3.04 11.16 -1.79
C SER A 43 2.04 11.94 -2.62
N LEU A 44 2.54 12.89 -3.39
CA LEU A 44 1.79 13.69 -4.35
C LEU A 44 2.43 13.50 -5.72
N THR A 45 1.63 13.06 -6.70
CA THR A 45 2.06 12.89 -8.08
C THR A 45 1.15 13.70 -8.98
N GLU A 46 1.72 14.68 -9.69
CA GLU A 46 1.01 15.39 -10.73
C GLU A 46 0.99 14.55 -12.02
N THR A 47 -0.18 14.39 -12.60
CA THR A 47 -0.40 13.80 -13.94
C THR A 47 -0.97 14.87 -14.88
N PRO A 48 -1.09 14.66 -16.20
CA PRO A 48 -1.86 15.56 -17.05
C PRO A 48 -3.34 15.70 -16.61
N GLU A 49 -3.91 14.63 -16.05
CA GLU A 49 -5.33 14.52 -15.71
C GLU A 49 -5.65 15.10 -14.33
N ASP A 50 -4.77 14.91 -13.35
CA ASP A 50 -5.06 15.19 -11.95
C ASP A 50 -3.81 15.43 -11.07
N TYR A 51 -4.04 15.50 -9.77
CA TYR A 51 -3.02 15.28 -8.75
C TYR A 51 -3.41 14.04 -7.92
N THR A 52 -2.68 12.95 -8.11
CA THR A 52 -2.84 11.72 -7.33
C THR A 52 -2.15 11.87 -5.99
N LEU A 53 -2.87 11.56 -4.91
CA LEU A 53 -2.41 11.63 -3.54
C LEU A 53 -2.47 10.23 -2.89
N ILE A 54 -1.37 9.82 -2.27
CA ILE A 54 -1.33 8.70 -1.34
C ILE A 54 -0.90 9.24 0.01
N VAL A 55 -1.80 9.19 0.99
CA VAL A 55 -1.59 9.84 2.28
C VAL A 55 -2.13 8.98 3.42
N ASP A 56 -1.51 9.04 4.60
CA ASP A 56 -2.11 8.41 5.78
C ASP A 56 -3.35 9.15 6.31
N GLU A 57 -4.08 8.51 7.23
CA GLU A 57 -5.31 9.07 7.80
C GLU A 57 -5.12 10.42 8.50
N GLU A 58 -3.94 10.68 9.07
CA GLU A 58 -3.66 11.95 9.74
C GLU A 58 -3.40 13.07 8.74
N GLY A 59 -2.67 12.78 7.67
CA GLY A 59 -2.47 13.73 6.58
C GLY A 59 -3.74 13.98 5.78
N PHE A 60 -4.59 12.97 5.60
CA PHE A 60 -5.87 13.14 4.89
C PHE A 60 -6.78 14.19 5.56
N LYS A 61 -6.71 14.32 6.89
CA LYS A 61 -7.47 15.34 7.66
C LYS A 61 -7.05 16.78 7.37
N GLU A 62 -5.89 16.99 6.74
CA GLU A 62 -5.40 18.32 6.37
C GLU A 62 -6.02 18.84 5.06
N LEU A 63 -6.73 17.98 4.32
CA LEU A 63 -7.40 18.35 3.08
C LEU A 63 -8.82 18.88 3.35
N PRO A 64 -9.29 19.85 2.56
CA PRO A 64 -10.67 20.32 2.68
C PRO A 64 -11.65 19.25 2.19
N GLN A 65 -12.89 19.29 2.70
CA GLN A 65 -13.99 18.59 2.04
C GLN A 65 -14.36 19.35 0.76
N SER A 66 -14.33 18.66 -0.38
CA SER A 66 -14.61 19.26 -1.69
C SER A 66 -15.08 18.21 -2.68
N GLU A 67 -15.93 18.62 -3.63
CA GLU A 67 -16.34 17.80 -4.77
C GLU A 67 -15.20 17.52 -5.76
N HIS A 68 -14.16 18.37 -5.77
CA HIS A 68 -12.98 18.18 -6.61
C HIS A 68 -12.00 17.12 -6.10
N ILE A 69 -12.29 16.48 -4.97
CA ILE A 69 -11.46 15.43 -4.38
C ILE A 69 -12.25 14.14 -4.41
N SER A 70 -11.79 13.19 -5.24
CA SER A 70 -12.29 11.82 -5.24
C SER A 70 -11.38 10.94 -4.39
N VAL A 71 -11.96 10.02 -3.63
CA VAL A 71 -11.21 9.11 -2.74
C VAL A 71 -11.61 7.68 -3.09
N ALA A 72 -10.62 6.81 -3.25
CA ALA A 72 -10.88 5.40 -3.43
C ALA A 72 -11.51 4.80 -2.16
N ASP A 73 -12.52 3.95 -2.33
CA ASP A 73 -13.24 3.32 -1.20
C ASP A 73 -12.33 2.48 -0.29
N ALA A 74 -11.27 1.91 -0.85
CA ALA A 74 -10.37 1.02 -0.13
C ALA A 74 -9.38 1.81 0.74
N THR A 75 -9.15 1.31 1.96
CA THR A 75 -7.96 1.61 2.74
C THR A 75 -6.82 0.69 2.31
N TRP A 76 -5.62 1.24 2.20
CA TRP A 76 -4.43 0.55 1.73
C TRP A 76 -3.37 0.46 2.82
N VAL A 77 -2.55 -0.58 2.75
CA VAL A 77 -1.39 -0.78 3.61
C VAL A 77 -0.17 -0.96 2.72
N ALA A 78 0.92 -0.28 3.06
CA ALA A 78 2.17 -0.37 2.32
C ALA A 78 3.01 -1.55 2.82
N LEU A 79 3.56 -2.29 1.87
CA LEU A 79 4.56 -3.34 2.07
C LEU A 79 5.90 -2.81 1.57
N ASN A 80 6.97 -3.10 2.32
CA ASN A 80 8.34 -2.77 1.94
C ASN A 80 9.19 -4.05 1.96
N VAL A 81 9.90 -4.33 0.86
CA VAL A 81 10.74 -5.52 0.72
C VAL A 81 12.17 -5.17 1.08
N VAL A 82 12.70 -5.80 2.13
CA VAL A 82 14.03 -5.50 2.66
C VAL A 82 14.97 -6.69 2.45
N SER A 83 16.15 -6.43 1.86
CA SER A 83 17.20 -7.44 1.78
C SER A 83 17.86 -7.56 3.14
N GLY A 84 17.63 -8.68 3.82
CA GLY A 84 18.28 -9.00 5.10
C GLY A 84 19.80 -9.10 4.94
N GLY A 85 20.51 -8.06 5.35
CA GLY A 85 21.93 -8.06 5.69
C GLY A 85 22.05 -7.34 7.03
N GLY A 86 22.65 -8.00 8.03
CA GLY A 86 22.58 -7.62 9.44
C GLY A 86 22.78 -6.13 9.75
N ASN A 87 22.11 -5.70 10.83
CA ASN A 87 21.88 -4.34 11.33
C ASN A 87 20.89 -3.49 10.50
N ALA A 88 19.81 -3.07 11.19
CA ALA A 88 18.75 -2.18 10.68
C ALA A 88 19.25 -0.85 10.09
N SER A 89 20.52 -0.49 10.29
CA SER A 89 21.15 0.71 9.73
C SER A 89 21.67 0.56 8.30
N ASN A 90 21.79 -0.66 7.77
CA ASN A 90 22.45 -0.93 6.47
C ASN A 90 21.58 -1.67 5.44
N SER A 91 20.26 -1.71 5.63
CA SER A 91 19.34 -2.32 4.67
C SER A 91 19.43 -1.61 3.32
N GLN A 92 19.93 -2.29 2.29
CA GLN A 92 19.93 -1.78 0.94
C GLN A 92 18.54 -1.96 0.31
N PRO A 93 18.02 -0.96 -0.40
CA PRO A 93 16.76 -1.07 -1.12
C PRO A 93 16.84 -2.18 -2.17
N ILE A 94 15.84 -3.06 -2.21
CA ILE A 94 15.71 -4.02 -3.30
C ILE A 94 14.93 -3.33 -4.41
N GLY A 95 15.56 -3.13 -5.57
CA GLY A 95 14.87 -2.53 -6.73
C GLY A 95 13.75 -3.40 -7.30
N VAL A 96 12.75 -2.73 -7.90
CA VAL A 96 11.51 -3.25 -8.53
C VAL A 96 11.67 -4.58 -9.26
N THR A 97 12.76 -4.81 -9.99
CA THR A 97 12.94 -6.02 -10.81
C THR A 97 12.93 -7.32 -9.98
N LYS A 98 13.44 -7.29 -8.75
CA LYS A 98 13.39 -8.47 -7.87
C LYS A 98 12.00 -8.64 -7.26
N ILE A 99 11.30 -7.54 -7.00
CA ILE A 99 9.95 -7.49 -6.41
C ILE A 99 8.89 -8.01 -7.39
N ALA A 100 9.06 -7.75 -8.69
CA ALA A 100 8.09 -8.15 -9.72
C ALA A 100 7.80 -9.67 -9.71
N LYS A 101 8.85 -10.50 -9.54
CA LYS A 101 8.69 -11.95 -9.54
C LYS A 101 8.27 -12.50 -8.17
N SER A 102 8.86 -12.01 -7.09
CA SER A 102 8.66 -12.59 -5.75
C SER A 102 7.43 -12.04 -5.02
N VAL A 103 6.89 -10.88 -5.45
CA VAL A 103 5.72 -10.28 -4.82
C VAL A 103 4.59 -10.05 -5.81
N ILE A 104 4.84 -9.32 -6.90
CA ILE A 104 3.74 -8.90 -7.80
C ILE A 104 3.07 -10.10 -8.46
N ALA A 105 3.85 -11.04 -9.03
CA ALA A 105 3.28 -12.22 -9.69
C ALA A 105 2.47 -13.12 -8.73
N PRO A 106 2.97 -13.53 -7.54
CA PRO A 106 2.17 -14.31 -6.59
C PRO A 106 0.87 -13.62 -6.14
N LEU A 107 0.90 -12.29 -5.95
CA LEU A 107 -0.30 -11.54 -5.59
C LEU A 107 -1.31 -11.50 -6.74
N ALA A 108 -0.84 -11.32 -7.98
CA ALA A 108 -1.68 -11.36 -9.17
C ALA A 108 -2.33 -12.74 -9.39
N ASP A 109 -1.60 -13.83 -9.16
CA ASP A 109 -2.12 -15.21 -9.26
C ASP A 109 -3.27 -15.49 -8.26
N HIS A 110 -3.37 -14.69 -7.20
CA HIS A 110 -4.43 -14.74 -6.19
C HIS A 110 -5.46 -13.60 -6.34
N ASN A 111 -5.45 -12.90 -7.47
CA ASN A 111 -6.35 -11.78 -7.80
C ASN A 111 -6.28 -10.62 -6.77
N ILE A 112 -5.12 -10.39 -6.17
CA ILE A 112 -4.90 -9.27 -5.25
C ILE A 112 -4.44 -8.05 -6.06
N SER A 113 -5.21 -6.97 -5.99
CA SER A 113 -4.86 -5.69 -6.62
C SER A 113 -3.77 -4.98 -5.82
N VAL A 114 -2.82 -4.36 -6.53
CA VAL A 114 -1.72 -3.61 -5.93
C VAL A 114 -1.57 -2.21 -6.54
N PHE A 115 -1.09 -1.25 -5.76
CA PHE A 115 -0.45 -0.04 -6.28
C PHE A 115 1.05 -0.12 -6.05
N MET A 116 1.82 0.30 -7.04
CA MET A 116 3.27 0.41 -6.94
C MET A 116 3.65 1.87 -6.72
N LEU A 117 4.44 2.14 -5.68
CA LEU A 117 5.02 3.44 -5.43
C LEU A 117 6.53 3.31 -5.26
N SER A 118 7.25 3.55 -6.35
CA SER A 118 8.70 3.65 -6.35
C SER A 118 9.15 5.04 -5.90
N THR A 119 10.09 5.10 -4.98
CA THR A 119 10.75 6.33 -4.52
C THR A 119 12.24 6.28 -4.81
N TYR A 120 12.97 7.36 -4.51
CA TYR A 120 14.43 7.31 -4.57
C TYR A 120 15.01 6.27 -3.61
N GLN A 121 14.41 6.11 -2.44
CA GLN A 121 14.94 5.26 -1.38
C GLN A 121 14.49 3.81 -1.51
N THR A 122 13.25 3.52 -1.88
CA THR A 122 12.73 2.15 -1.91
C THR A 122 11.45 2.04 -2.74
N ASP A 123 11.02 0.81 -2.95
CA ASP A 123 9.77 0.47 -3.60
C ASP A 123 8.72 0.03 -2.57
N PHE A 124 7.57 0.70 -2.58
CA PHE A 124 6.40 0.30 -1.80
C PHE A 124 5.37 -0.41 -2.67
N ILE A 125 4.78 -1.45 -2.11
CA ILE A 125 3.67 -2.19 -2.72
C ILE A 125 2.47 -2.00 -1.81
N LEU A 126 1.46 -1.28 -2.28
CA LEU A 126 0.25 -1.05 -1.52
C LEU A 126 -0.75 -2.13 -1.84
N VAL A 127 -1.28 -2.77 -0.80
CA VAL A 127 -2.36 -3.76 -0.88
C VAL A 127 -3.56 -3.21 -0.12
N ARG A 128 -4.77 -3.62 -0.49
CA ARG A 128 -5.96 -3.27 0.29
C ARG A 128 -5.88 -3.95 1.64
N GLU A 129 -6.24 -3.24 2.70
CA GLU A 129 -6.18 -3.76 4.07
C GLU A 129 -6.97 -5.08 4.22
N ARG A 130 -8.14 -5.16 3.59
CA ARG A 130 -8.99 -6.37 3.58
C ARG A 130 -8.32 -7.61 2.97
N ASP A 131 -7.33 -7.43 2.10
CA ASP A 131 -6.63 -8.52 1.42
C ASP A 131 -5.39 -8.99 2.21
N LEU A 132 -5.01 -8.30 3.30
CA LEU A 132 -3.82 -8.62 4.10
C LEU A 132 -3.74 -10.08 4.58
N PRO A 133 -4.83 -10.77 4.98
CA PRO A 133 -4.75 -12.18 5.34
C PRO A 133 -4.27 -13.05 4.16
N MET A 134 -4.79 -12.78 2.95
CA MET A 134 -4.40 -13.51 1.76
C MET A 134 -2.98 -13.15 1.33
N VAL A 135 -2.59 -11.87 1.37
CA VAL A 135 -1.22 -11.40 1.13
C VAL A 135 -0.22 -12.13 2.05
N THR A 136 -0.53 -12.18 3.35
CA THR A 136 0.30 -12.83 4.37
C THR A 136 0.45 -14.31 4.06
N HIS A 137 -0.65 -15.00 3.75
CA HIS A 137 -0.61 -16.41 3.36
C HIS A 137 0.25 -16.64 2.12
N THR A 138 -0.02 -15.89 1.03
CA THR A 138 0.66 -16.01 -0.26
C THR A 138 2.16 -15.77 -0.18
N LEU A 139 2.61 -14.80 0.63
CA LEU A 139 4.02 -14.39 0.70
C LEU A 139 4.81 -15.07 1.83
N SER A 140 4.16 -15.75 2.76
CA SER A 140 4.80 -16.38 3.94
C SER A 140 5.83 -17.47 3.60
N SER A 141 5.74 -18.10 2.42
CA SER A 141 6.70 -19.12 1.99
C SER A 141 8.03 -18.55 1.53
N GLU A 142 8.06 -17.29 1.07
CA GLU A 142 9.25 -16.65 0.50
C GLU A 142 9.86 -15.58 1.43
N PHE A 143 9.05 -15.03 2.34
CA PHE A 143 9.43 -13.90 3.19
C PHE A 143 9.20 -14.16 4.67
N THR A 144 10.14 -13.67 5.48
CA THR A 144 9.88 -13.43 6.90
C THR A 144 9.00 -12.18 7.00
N LEU A 145 7.77 -12.35 7.46
CA LEU A 145 6.79 -11.27 7.56
C LEU A 145 6.93 -10.54 8.89
N LEU A 146 7.22 -9.24 8.82
CA LEU A 146 7.36 -8.37 9.98
C LEU A 146 6.31 -7.26 9.90
N ARG A 147 5.69 -6.91 11.02
CA ARG A 147 4.83 -5.74 11.13
C ARG A 147 5.62 -4.63 11.80
N VAL A 148 5.58 -3.43 11.25
CA VAL A 148 6.13 -2.25 11.92
C VAL A 148 5.10 -1.77 12.95
N VAL A 149 5.54 -1.48 14.18
CA VAL A 149 4.71 -0.90 15.25
C VAL A 149 5.55 0.14 15.98
N ASN A 150 5.10 1.39 15.99
CA ASN A 150 5.85 2.54 16.52
C ASN A 150 7.26 2.64 15.95
N GLY A 151 7.41 2.36 14.65
CA GLY A 151 8.72 2.33 13.97
C GLY A 151 9.60 1.09 14.23
N GLU A 152 9.18 0.13 15.05
CA GLU A 152 9.93 -1.10 15.31
C GLU A 152 9.33 -2.31 14.57
N ALA A 153 10.19 -3.13 13.95
CA ALA A 153 9.77 -4.33 13.25
C ALA A 153 9.57 -5.50 14.23
N VAL A 154 8.34 -5.97 14.36
CA VAL A 154 7.95 -7.12 15.18
C VAL A 154 7.44 -8.27 14.32
N ALA A 155 7.57 -9.51 14.78
CA ALA A 155 7.03 -10.66 14.04
C ALA A 155 5.52 -10.50 13.80
N ALA A 156 5.08 -10.61 12.55
CA ALA A 156 3.66 -10.58 12.25
C ALA A 156 2.99 -11.83 12.84
N PRO A 157 1.93 -11.70 13.67
CA PRO A 157 1.23 -12.87 14.18
C PRO A 157 0.70 -13.70 12.99
N HIS A 158 0.82 -15.03 13.08
CA HIS A 158 0.12 -15.92 12.17
C HIS A 158 -1.38 -15.65 12.32
N LEU A 159 -1.96 -14.85 11.42
CA LEU A 159 -3.40 -14.77 11.23
C LEU A 159 -3.83 -16.16 10.74
N GLY A 160 -4.21 -17.00 11.71
CA GLY A 160 -4.60 -18.38 11.46
C GLY A 160 -5.62 -18.43 10.33
N ALA A 161 -5.36 -19.30 9.36
CA ALA A 161 -6.31 -19.62 8.32
C ALA A 161 -7.58 -20.19 8.97
N ALA A 162 -8.56 -19.33 9.23
CA ALA A 162 -9.94 -19.77 9.39
C ALA A 162 -10.41 -20.20 7.99
N ASN A 163 -10.46 -21.51 7.78
CA ASN A 163 -10.92 -22.19 6.58
C ASN A 163 -12.33 -21.72 6.14
N GLY A 164 -12.38 -20.67 5.33
CA GLY A 164 -13.62 -20.12 4.77
C GLY A 164 -13.63 -19.99 3.25
N PHE A 165 -12.64 -20.53 2.54
CA PHE A 165 -12.57 -20.42 1.08
C PHE A 165 -13.55 -21.40 0.40
N VAL A 166 -14.78 -20.94 0.17
CA VAL A 166 -15.66 -21.54 -0.83
C VAL A 166 -15.22 -21.05 -2.21
N LYS A 167 -14.57 -21.92 -2.98
CA LYS A 167 -14.34 -21.68 -4.42
C LYS A 167 -15.69 -21.50 -5.14
N PRO A 168 -15.87 -20.46 -5.98
CA PRO A 168 -16.99 -20.45 -6.91
C PRO A 168 -16.85 -21.64 -7.88
N LYS A 169 -17.85 -22.51 -7.93
CA LYS A 169 -17.91 -23.57 -8.95
C LYS A 169 -18.14 -22.91 -10.32
N LEU A 170 -17.13 -22.93 -11.17
CA LEU A 170 -17.30 -22.66 -12.60
C LEU A 170 -18.11 -23.82 -13.20
N GLY A 171 -19.38 -23.55 -13.53
CA GLY A 171 -20.27 -24.51 -14.16
C GLY A 171 -19.74 -24.94 -15.53
N ARG A 172 -19.68 -26.26 -15.78
CA ARG A 172 -19.50 -26.82 -17.13
C ARG A 172 -20.75 -26.51 -17.96
N PRO A 173 -20.62 -26.20 -19.26
CA PRO A 173 -21.77 -26.20 -20.15
C PRO A 173 -22.25 -27.64 -20.35
N GLU A 174 -23.55 -27.85 -20.13
CA GLU A 174 -24.26 -29.08 -20.46
C GLU A 174 -24.31 -29.23 -21.98
N THR A 175 -23.73 -30.32 -22.50
CA THR A 175 -24.04 -30.82 -23.84
C THR A 175 -25.46 -31.35 -23.84
N THR A 176 -26.36 -30.75 -24.61
CA THR A 176 -27.65 -31.35 -24.93
C THR A 176 -27.88 -31.37 -26.44
N THR A 177 -28.11 -32.60 -26.90
CA THR A 177 -28.67 -33.11 -28.17
C THR A 177 -27.90 -32.88 -29.46
#